data_AF-A0A423LA65-F1
#
_entry.id   AF-A0A423LA65-F1
#
_cell.length_a   1.000
_cell.length_b   1.000
_cell.length_c   1.000
_cell.angle_alpha   90.00
_cell.angle_beta   90.00
_cell.angle_gamma   90.00
#
_symmetry.space_group_name_H-M   'P 1'
#
loop_
_entity.id
_entity.type
_entity.pdbx_description
1 polymer ?
#
loop_
_entity_poly.entity_id
_entity_poly.type
_entity_poly.pdbx_seq_one_letter_code
_entity_poly.pdbx_strand_id
1 'polypeptide(L)'
;MDNPFQIITDAFAPDNQINLSIQGLDGSIMLTLSNSGRIVAKRMISAEQRNDPKRLKLLVQSIQFGIAIEQGHSAMAILEAMTNGDGLPPPPPQVKCQPGQAAGL
;
A
#
# COMPACT_ATOMS: atom_id res chain seq x y z
N MET A 1 6.52 -7.95 -20.85
CA MET A 1 7.27 -6.74 -20.43
C MET A 1 6.44 -6.09 -19.35
N ASP A 2 6.76 -6.30 -18.08
CA ASP A 2 6.06 -5.65 -16.98
C ASP A 2 6.56 -4.21 -16.84
N ASN A 3 5.71 -3.25 -17.19
CA ASN A 3 6.00 -1.84 -16.96
C ASN A 3 5.95 -1.58 -15.44
N PRO A 4 7.01 -1.05 -14.81
CA PRO A 4 7.05 -0.86 -13.36
C PRO A 4 5.93 0.05 -12.84
N PHE A 5 5.52 1.04 -13.64
CA PHE A 5 4.40 1.89 -13.28
C PHE A 5 3.07 1.12 -13.27
N GLN A 6 2.85 0.21 -14.22
CA GLN A 6 1.68 -0.66 -14.23
C GLN A 6 1.64 -1.56 -12.99
N ILE A 7 2.77 -2.12 -12.57
CA ILE A 7 2.83 -2.96 -11.35
C ILE A 7 2.40 -2.16 -10.12
N ILE A 8 2.93 -0.94 -9.96
CA ILE A 8 2.55 -0.06 -8.85
C ILE A 8 1.06 0.32 -8.96
N THR A 9 0.61 0.68 -10.15
CA THR A 9 -0.78 1.08 -10.39
C THR A 9 -1.74 -0.06 -10.07
N ASP A 10 -1.52 -1.24 -10.62
CA ASP A 10 -2.33 -2.44 -10.39
C ASP A 10 -2.42 -2.79 -8.90
N ALA A 11 -1.31 -2.69 -8.17
CA ALA A 11 -1.25 -3.06 -6.77
C ALA A 11 -2.00 -2.11 -5.81
N PHE A 12 -2.19 -0.83 -6.17
CA PHE A 12 -2.75 0.17 -5.25
C PHE A 12 -4.00 0.88 -5.77
N ALA A 13 -4.26 0.89 -7.08
CA ALA A 13 -5.40 1.56 -7.69
C ALA A 13 -6.79 1.09 -7.18
N PRO A 14 -7.02 -0.17 -6.78
CA PRO A 14 -8.34 -0.57 -6.31
C PRO A 14 -8.77 0.11 -5.00
N ASP A 15 -7.83 0.50 -4.15
CA ASP A 15 -8.13 1.03 -2.81
C ASP A 15 -7.60 2.45 -2.58
N ASN A 16 -6.59 2.88 -3.36
CA ASN A 16 -5.87 4.12 -3.12
C ASN A 16 -5.71 4.96 -4.39
N GLN A 17 -5.73 6.27 -4.22
CA GLN A 17 -5.35 7.20 -5.25
C GLN A 17 -3.82 7.28 -5.31
N ILE A 18 -3.29 7.16 -6.52
CA ILE A 18 -1.85 7.07 -6.77
C ILE A 18 -1.37 8.38 -7.38
N ASN A 19 -0.38 8.99 -6.75
CA ASN A 19 0.37 10.10 -7.32
C ASN A 19 1.84 9.72 -7.47
N LEU A 20 2.36 9.88 -8.69
CA LEU A 20 3.74 9.62 -9.04
C LEU A 20 4.36 10.92 -9.54
N SER A 21 5.36 11.41 -8.81
CA SER A 21 6.06 12.66 -9.15
C SER A 21 7.55 12.39 -9.37
N ILE A 22 8.14 12.92 -10.46
CA ILE A 22 9.58 12.81 -10.72
C ILE A 22 10.31 13.79 -9.82
N GLN A 23 11.28 13.31 -9.03
CA GLN A 23 11.99 14.12 -8.03
C GLN A 23 13.41 14.50 -8.44
N GLY A 24 14.02 13.79 -9.39
CA GLY A 24 15.40 14.05 -9.79
C GLY A 24 15.68 13.63 -11.23
N LEU A 25 16.76 14.18 -11.78
CA LEU A 25 17.27 13.85 -13.11
C LEU A 25 17.75 12.39 -13.23
N ASP A 26 18.04 11.76 -12.09
CA ASP A 26 18.36 10.34 -11.97
C ASP A 26 17.15 9.42 -12.26
N GLY A 27 15.95 9.99 -12.41
CA GLY A 27 14.73 9.24 -12.69
C GLY A 27 14.10 8.64 -11.42
N SER A 28 14.49 9.12 -10.24
CA SER A 28 13.81 8.84 -8.99
C SER A 28 12.40 9.42 -8.99
N ILE A 29 11.45 8.65 -8.46
CA ILE A 29 10.04 9.02 -8.38
C ILE A 29 9.57 8.98 -6.93
N MET A 30 8.78 9.96 -6.55
CA MET A 30 8.00 9.94 -5.31
C MET A 30 6.66 9.29 -5.59
N LEU A 31 6.41 8.15 -4.97
CA LEU A 31 5.10 7.53 -4.86
C LEU A 31 4.40 8.09 -3.63
N THR A 32 3.22 8.67 -3.84
CA THR A 32 2.31 9.08 -2.77
C THR A 32 1.00 8.33 -2.97
N LEU A 33 0.58 7.60 -1.94
CA LEU A 33 -0.68 6.90 -1.87
C LEU A 33 -1.61 7.63 -0.91
N SER A 34 -2.83 7.90 -1.35
CA SER A 34 -3.84 8.52 -0.52
C SER A 34 -5.16 7.75 -0.56
N ASN A 35 -5.83 7.69 0.59
CA ASN A 35 -7.18 7.15 0.73
C ASN A 35 -8.05 8.23 1.38
N SER A 36 -9.22 8.52 0.80
CA SER A 36 -10.19 9.47 1.34
C SER A 36 -9.61 10.85 1.70
N GLY A 37 -8.67 11.35 0.89
CA GLY A 37 -8.01 12.64 1.09
C GLY A 37 -6.87 12.66 2.12
N ARG A 38 -6.52 11.53 2.73
CA ARG A 38 -5.36 11.39 3.62
C ARG A 38 -4.25 10.61 2.95
N ILE A 39 -3.01 11.05 3.13
CA ILE A 39 -1.83 10.29 2.68
C ILE A 39 -1.65 9.09 3.60
N VAL A 40 -1.71 7.89 3.04
CA VAL A 40 -1.54 6.62 3.78
C VAL A 40 -0.13 6.03 3.61
N ALA A 41 0.57 6.40 2.54
CA ALA A 41 1.98 6.07 2.37
C ALA A 41 2.67 7.08 1.44
N LYS A 42 3.95 7.31 1.71
CA LYS A 42 4.81 8.12 0.85
C LYS A 42 6.19 7.48 0.76
N ARG A 43 6.65 7.16 -0.45
CA ARG A 43 7.94 6.51 -0.68
C ARG A 43 8.69 7.06 -1.89
N MET A 44 9.97 7.31 -1.68
CA MET A 44 10.92 7.53 -2.77
C MET A 44 11.27 6.19 -3.39
N ILE A 45 11.28 6.13 -4.71
CA ILE A 45 11.65 4.96 -5.50
C ILE A 45 12.77 5.40 -6.45
N SER A 46 13.96 4.83 -6.26
CA SER A 46 15.10 5.10 -7.15
C SER A 46 14.92 4.39 -8.50
N ALA A 47 15.58 4.88 -9.55
CA ALA A 47 15.53 4.24 -10.87
C ALA A 47 15.98 2.77 -10.83
N GLU A 48 17.00 2.45 -10.02
CA GLU A 48 17.47 1.07 -9.81
C GLU A 48 16.41 0.14 -9.22
N GLN A 49 15.59 0.65 -8.28
CA GLN A 49 14.51 -0.13 -7.67
C GLN A 49 13.35 -0.32 -8.63
N ARG A 50 13.06 0.70 -9.44
CA ARG A 50 12.01 0.68 -10.46
C ARG A 50 12.35 -0.27 -11.61
N ASN A 51 13.62 -0.27 -12.04
CA ASN A 51 14.07 -1.06 -13.17
C ASN A 51 14.30 -2.54 -12.80
N ASP A 52 14.41 -2.88 -11.51
CA ASP A 52 14.51 -4.27 -11.04
C ASP A 52 13.13 -4.81 -10.60
N PRO A 53 12.56 -5.80 -11.33
CA PRO A 53 11.21 -6.28 -11.06
C PRO A 53 11.08 -7.01 -9.72
N LYS A 54 12.16 -7.61 -9.19
CA LYS A 54 12.13 -8.28 -7.88
C LYS A 54 12.09 -7.26 -6.76
N ARG A 55 12.94 -6.24 -6.81
CA ARG A 55 12.95 -5.11 -5.86
C ARG A 55 11.64 -4.35 -5.90
N LEU A 56 11.06 -4.17 -7.08
CA LEU A 56 9.77 -3.50 -7.21
C LEU A 56 8.64 -4.28 -6.53
N LYS A 57 8.57 -5.61 -6.72
CA LYS A 57 7.59 -6.44 -6.02
C LYS A 57 7.76 -6.39 -4.51
N LEU A 58 8.99 -6.51 -4.02
CA LEU A 58 9.29 -6.40 -2.58
C LEU A 58 8.93 -5.01 -2.02
N LEU A 59 9.18 -3.95 -2.79
CA LEU A 59 8.79 -2.59 -2.42
C LEU A 59 7.27 -2.47 -2.29
N VAL A 60 6.53 -2.96 -3.28
CA VAL A 60 5.06 -2.98 -3.24
C VAL A 60 4.55 -3.71 -1.99
N GLN A 61 5.07 -4.92 -1.72
CA GLN A 61 4.71 -5.69 -0.54
C GLN A 61 5.03 -4.96 0.77
N SER A 62 6.19 -4.31 0.86
CA SER A 62 6.58 -3.53 2.03
C SER A 62 5.65 -2.33 2.27
N ILE A 63 5.21 -1.67 1.21
CA ILE A 63 4.26 -0.56 1.29
C ILE A 63 2.88 -1.05 1.71
N GLN A 64 2.37 -2.14 1.12
CA GLN A 64 1.11 -2.75 1.53
C GLN A 64 1.14 -3.16 3.00
N PHE A 65 2.24 -3.76 3.46
CA PHE A 65 2.43 -4.10 4.86
C PHE A 65 2.36 -2.85 5.75
N GLY A 66 3.12 -1.80 5.43
CA GLY A 66 3.12 -0.55 6.21
C GLY A 66 1.73 0.10 6.29
N ILE A 67 0.98 0.11 5.18
CA ILE A 67 -0.40 0.61 5.14
C ILE A 67 -1.32 -0.23 6.02
N ALA A 68 -1.20 -1.56 5.97
CA ALA A 68 -2.03 -2.44 6.79
C ALA A 68 -1.79 -2.24 8.30
N ILE A 69 -0.54 -1.99 8.71
CA ILE A 69 -0.22 -1.64 10.10
C ILE A 69 -0.91 -0.32 10.49
N GLU A 70 -0.80 0.71 9.66
CA GLU A 70 -1.40 2.04 9.90
C GLU A 70 -2.94 1.98 9.96
N GLN A 71 -3.56 1.08 9.20
CA GLN A 71 -5.02 0.85 9.23
C GLN A 71 -5.50 0.02 10.43
N GLY A 72 -4.58 -0.44 11.28
CA GLY A 72 -4.89 -1.22 12.48
C GLY A 72 -5.12 -2.71 12.20
N HIS A 73 -4.74 -3.22 11.03
CA HIS A 73 -4.65 -4.67 10.82
C HIS A 73 -3.46 -5.22 11.60
N SER A 74 -3.67 -6.31 12.34
CA SER A 74 -2.60 -6.97 13.09
C SER A 74 -1.44 -7.34 12.16
N ALA A 75 -0.24 -6.83 12.46
CA ALA A 75 1.00 -7.15 11.74
C ALA A 75 1.19 -8.66 11.53
N MET A 76 0.79 -9.45 12.52
CA MET A 76 0.86 -10.91 12.49
C MET A 76 -0.10 -11.50 11.45
N ALA A 77 -1.35 -11.03 11.39
CA ALA A 77 -2.34 -11.51 10.42
C ALA A 77 -1.93 -11.21 8.97
N ILE A 78 -1.26 -10.07 8.73
CA ILE A 78 -0.70 -9.73 7.41
C ILE A 78 0.50 -10.62 7.08
N LEU A 79 1.39 -10.85 8.05
CA LEU A 79 2.54 -11.74 7.87
C LEU A 79 2.08 -13.19 7.59
N GLU A 80 1.04 -13.63 8.28
CA GLU A 80 0.38 -14.92 8.06
C GLU A 80 -0.25 -14.99 6.65
N ALA A 81 -0.98 -13.97 6.20
CA ALA A 81 -1.52 -13.95 4.84
C ALA A 81 -0.41 -14.02 3.76
N MET A 82 0.73 -13.35 3.99
CA MET A 82 1.88 -13.38 3.08
C MET A 82 2.61 -14.74 3.09
N THR A 83 2.62 -15.46 4.22
CA THR A 83 3.32 -16.74 4.37
C THR A 83 2.47 -17.95 3.92
N ASN A 84 1.13 -17.84 3.97
CA ASN A 84 0.21 -18.94 3.70
C ASN A 84 -0.07 -19.18 2.20
N GLY A 85 0.49 -18.37 1.29
CA GLY A 85 0.69 -18.80 -0.11
C GLY A 85 -0.54 -19.02 -0.98
N ASP A 86 -1.73 -18.53 -0.60
CA ASP A 86 -2.89 -18.46 -1.50
C ASP A 86 -3.30 -16.99 -1.64
N GLY A 87 -3.30 -16.49 -2.88
CA GLY A 87 -3.39 -15.06 -3.22
C GLY A 87 -4.74 -14.41 -2.93
N LEU A 88 -5.18 -14.44 -1.68
CA LEU A 88 -6.37 -13.75 -1.23
C LEU A 88 -6.06 -12.27 -1.00
N PRO A 89 -6.92 -11.36 -1.49
CA PRO A 89 -6.76 -9.93 -1.27
C PRO A 89 -6.71 -9.62 0.23
N PRO A 90 -5.97 -8.58 0.64
CA PRO A 90 -5.90 -8.18 2.04
C PRO A 90 -7.33 -8.00 2.60
N PRO A 91 -7.57 -8.38 3.87
CA PRO A 91 -8.89 -8.25 4.45
C PRO A 91 -9.32 -6.78 4.37
N PRO A 92 -10.60 -6.50 4.04
CA PRO A 92 -11.07 -5.12 3.93
C PRO A 92 -10.81 -4.36 5.23
N PRO A 93 -10.65 -3.03 5.17
CA PRO A 93 -10.50 -2.21 6.35
C PRO A 93 -11.72 -2.43 7.23
N GLN A 94 -11.51 -3.01 8.42
CA GLN A 94 -12.55 -3.02 9.44
C GLN A 94 -12.67 -1.59 9.95
N VAL A 95 -13.46 -0.79 9.24
CA VAL A 95 -14.04 0.44 9.80
C VAL A 95 -14.78 0.00 11.05
N LYS A 96 -14.16 0.23 12.21
CA LYS A 96 -14.82 0.21 13.51
C LYS A 96 -15.86 1.34 13.51
N CYS A 97 -16.97 1.15 12.80
CA CYS A 97 -18.22 1.80 13.14
C CYS A 97 -18.70 1.11 14.42
N GLN A 98 -18.23 1.62 15.54
CA GLN A 98 -18.75 1.27 16.86
C GLN A 98 -20.23 1.69 16.90
N PRO A 99 -21.19 0.75 17.05
CA PRO A 99 -22.58 1.11 17.27
C PRO A 99 -22.70 1.72 18.67
N GLY A 100 -23.57 2.72 18.77
CA GLY A 100 -23.65 3.63 19.91
C GLY A 100 -23.91 2.95 21.25
N GLN A 101 -23.35 3.57 22.30
CA GLN A 101 -23.97 3.55 23.61
C GLN A 101 -24.54 4.94 23.88
N ALA A 102 -25.82 5.08 23.52
CA ALA A 102 -26.71 6.05 24.13
C ALA A 102 -27.46 5.34 25.27
N ALA A 103 -27.19 5.78 26.50
CA ALA A 103 -28.06 5.73 27.67
C ALA A 103 -27.38 6.67 28.68
N GLY A 104 -27.91 7.83 29.06
CA GLY A 104 -29.31 8.13 29.29
C GLY A 104 -29.54 8.11 30.80
N LEU A 105 -29.48 9.30 31.40
CA LEU A 105 -30.05 9.75 32.69
C LEU A 105 -29.56 9.05 33.97
#